data_AF-A0A368N3R5-F1
#
_entry.id   AF-A0A368N3R5-F1
#
_cell.length_a   1.000
_cell.length_b   1.000
_cell.length_c   1.000
_cell.angle_alpha   90.00
_cell.angle_beta   90.00
_cell.angle_gamma   90.00
#
_symmetry.space_group_name_H-M   'P 1'
#
loop_
_entity.id
_entity.type
_entity.pdbx_description
1 polymer ?
#
loop_
_entity_poly.entity_id
_entity_poly.type
_entity_poly.pdbx_seq_one_letter_code
_entity_poly.pdbx_strand_id
1 'polypeptide(L)'
;MIDQESRIQFAELIRSLCSGNITNDDFEDSVPFQSEDRAISAVFYYGAWGIYSDMKEYKLRGKNRLSREDKEYAAKLILFLKSGFEYEWPVRNRKRSLLHRFTFGLFGEIEPDPWSLVGDKTAWPFLNISQLEQAKRQYGYLGKNT
;
A
#
# COMPACT_ATOMS: atom_id res chain seq x y z
N MET A 1 2.36 -9.98 -12.18
CA MET A 1 3.81 -10.23 -12.27
C MET A 1 4.47 -9.39 -11.21
N ILE A 2 5.40 -9.98 -10.44
CA ILE A 2 6.14 -9.28 -9.39
C ILE A 2 7.27 -8.48 -10.02
N ASP A 3 7.32 -7.19 -9.74
CA ASP A 3 8.43 -6.29 -10.10
C ASP A 3 9.21 -5.93 -8.83
N GLN A 4 10.24 -6.74 -8.56
CA GLN A 4 10.98 -6.63 -7.30
C GLN A 4 11.78 -5.31 -7.20
N GLU A 5 12.29 -4.79 -8.31
CA GLU A 5 13.07 -3.55 -8.31
C GLU A 5 12.19 -2.35 -7.96
N SER A 6 11.05 -2.22 -8.65
CA SER A 6 10.07 -1.16 -8.36
C SER A 6 9.51 -1.26 -6.94
N ARG A 7 9.31 -2.48 -6.41
CA ARG A 7 8.91 -2.67 -5.01
C ARG A 7 9.97 -2.20 -4.02
N ILE A 8 11.24 -2.51 -4.25
CA ILE A 8 12.34 -2.06 -3.39
C ILE A 8 12.46 -0.54 -3.43
N GLN A 9 12.42 0.07 -4.63
CA GLN A 9 12.39 1.52 -4.78
C GLN A 9 11.22 2.12 -3.98
N PHE A 10 10.03 1.55 -4.12
CA PHE A 10 8.85 2.06 -3.42
C PHE A 10 8.95 1.91 -1.90
N ALA A 11 9.53 0.81 -1.41
CA ALA A 11 9.79 0.61 0.01
C ALA A 11 10.74 1.67 0.59
N GLU A 12 11.79 2.05 -0.14
CA GLU A 12 12.72 3.11 0.27
C GLU A 12 12.08 4.50 0.21
N LEU A 13 11.18 4.75 -0.73
CA LEU A 13 10.38 5.98 -0.79
C LEU A 13 9.46 6.11 0.42
N ILE A 14 8.72 5.05 0.79
CA ILE A 14 7.86 5.06 2.00
C ILE A 14 8.72 5.30 3.24
N ARG A 15 9.90 4.67 3.35
CA ARG A 15 10.83 4.91 4.46
C ARG A 15 11.31 6.37 4.51
N SER A 16 11.65 6.94 3.35
CA SER A 16 12.11 8.32 3.23
C SER A 16 11.02 9.32 3.61
N LEU A 17 9.77 9.06 3.20
CA LEU A 17 8.60 9.83 3.59
C LEU A 17 8.36 9.75 5.11
N CYS A 18 8.31 8.53 5.67
CA CYS A 18 8.03 8.30 7.10
C CYS A 18 9.11 8.87 8.03
N SER A 19 10.37 8.86 7.57
CA SER A 19 11.46 9.53 8.28
C SER A 19 11.47 11.03 8.06
N GLY A 20 10.66 11.57 7.14
CA GLY A 20 10.55 12.96 6.76
C GLY A 20 11.81 13.53 6.10
N ASN A 21 12.51 12.69 5.34
CA ASN A 21 13.62 13.11 4.48
C ASN A 21 13.11 13.84 3.23
N ILE A 22 11.99 13.36 2.67
CA ILE A 22 11.30 13.92 1.49
C ILE A 22 9.94 14.51 1.89
N THR A 23 9.34 15.32 1.02
CA THR A 23 7.95 15.80 1.17
C THR A 23 6.94 14.75 0.70
N ASN A 24 5.66 14.96 0.99
CA ASN A 24 4.58 14.15 0.42
C ASN A 24 4.51 14.31 -1.11
N ASP A 25 4.74 15.50 -1.65
CA ASP A 25 4.74 15.75 -3.10
C ASP A 25 5.95 15.05 -3.76
N ASP A 26 7.16 15.19 -3.20
CA ASP A 26 8.36 14.44 -3.64
C ASP A 26 8.09 12.91 -3.67
N PHE A 27 7.35 12.42 -2.68
CA PHE A 27 6.98 11.01 -2.57
C PHE A 27 6.02 10.61 -3.69
N GLU A 28 4.95 11.37 -3.93
CA GLU A 28 3.96 11.10 -4.97
C GLU A 28 4.59 11.11 -6.37
N ASP A 29 5.43 12.10 -6.65
CA ASP A 29 6.13 12.25 -7.94
C ASP A 29 7.11 11.12 -8.23
N SER A 30 7.60 10.45 -7.18
CA SER A 30 8.62 9.40 -7.29
C SER A 30 8.06 7.97 -7.32
N VAL A 31 6.74 7.78 -7.11
CA VAL A 31 6.15 6.43 -7.08
C VAL A 31 6.30 5.75 -8.45
N PRO A 32 6.77 4.48 -8.50
CA PRO A 32 7.04 3.78 -9.76
C PRO A 32 5.75 3.27 -10.44
N PHE A 33 4.84 4.17 -10.82
CA PHE A 33 3.56 3.85 -11.45
C PHE A 33 3.68 3.24 -12.85
N GLN A 34 4.86 3.25 -13.46
CA GLN A 34 5.16 2.57 -14.72
C GLN A 34 5.17 1.04 -14.58
N SER A 35 5.31 0.51 -13.37
CA SER A 35 5.32 -0.93 -13.14
C SER A 35 3.93 -1.55 -13.26
N GLU A 36 3.84 -2.72 -13.90
CA GLU A 36 2.59 -3.50 -13.99
C GLU A 36 2.27 -4.28 -12.70
N ASP A 37 3.15 -4.21 -11.69
CA ASP A 37 2.91 -4.88 -10.41
C ASP A 37 1.78 -4.21 -9.63
N ARG A 38 0.67 -4.95 -9.49
CA ARG A 38 -0.53 -4.54 -8.77
C ARG A 38 -0.24 -4.11 -7.33
N ALA A 39 0.81 -4.64 -6.70
CA ALA A 39 1.21 -4.28 -5.35
C ALA A 39 1.53 -2.78 -5.22
N ILE A 40 2.15 -2.17 -6.24
CA ILE A 40 2.59 -0.76 -6.17
C ILE A 40 1.38 0.16 -6.10
N SER A 41 0.46 0.03 -7.06
CA SER A 41 -0.78 0.82 -7.06
C SER A 41 -1.61 0.56 -5.80
N ALA A 42 -1.72 -0.69 -5.36
CA ALA A 42 -2.51 -1.04 -4.19
C ALA A 42 -1.93 -0.47 -2.89
N VAL A 43 -0.63 -0.64 -2.67
CA VAL A 43 0.06 -0.13 -1.48
C VAL A 43 0.04 1.40 -1.47
N PHE A 44 0.15 2.06 -2.63
CA PHE A 44 -0.02 3.51 -2.72
C PHE A 44 -1.44 3.94 -2.32
N TYR A 45 -2.45 3.55 -3.11
CA TYR A 45 -3.82 4.09 -2.98
C TYR A 45 -4.55 3.64 -1.71
N TYR A 46 -4.29 2.42 -1.23
CA TYR A 46 -5.01 1.85 -0.08
C TYR A 46 -4.18 1.82 1.20
N GLY A 47 -2.92 2.26 1.14
CA GLY A 47 -2.01 2.25 2.29
C GLY A 47 -1.30 3.58 2.47
N ALA A 48 -0.26 3.82 1.67
CA ALA A 48 0.67 4.92 1.88
C ALA A 48 0.01 6.30 1.75
N TRP A 49 -0.97 6.48 0.86
CA TRP A 49 -1.67 7.77 0.71
C TRP A 49 -2.41 8.18 2.00
N GLY A 50 -2.86 7.23 2.81
CA GLY A 50 -3.58 7.50 4.06
C GLY A 50 -2.72 8.02 5.21
N ILE A 51 -1.39 8.03 5.08
CA ILE A 51 -0.48 8.45 6.17
C ILE A 51 -0.17 9.96 6.14
N TYR A 52 -0.66 10.69 5.15
CA TYR A 52 -0.50 12.13 5.00
C TYR A 52 -1.77 12.78 4.43
N SER A 53 -1.77 14.11 4.34
CA SER A 53 -2.80 14.92 3.70
C SER A 53 -2.26 15.49 2.39
N ASP A 54 -3.07 15.45 1.34
CA ASP A 54 -2.80 15.98 0.00
C ASP A 54 -3.07 17.50 -0.12
N MET A 55 -3.44 18.17 0.97
CA MET A 55 -3.87 19.57 0.93
C MET A 55 -2.73 20.57 0.78
N LYS A 56 -1.48 20.17 1.05
CA LYS A 56 -0.27 20.99 0.91
C LYS A 56 0.97 20.11 0.96
N GLU A 57 2.07 20.64 0.46
CA GLU A 57 3.38 20.03 0.59
C GLU A 57 3.96 20.18 2.02
N TYR A 58 4.47 19.09 2.61
CA TYR A 58 5.20 19.08 3.87
C TYR A 58 5.99 17.79 4.11
N LYS A 59 6.89 17.81 5.12
CA LYS A 59 7.60 16.63 5.63
C LYS A 59 6.95 16.08 6.90
N LEU A 60 6.96 14.77 7.08
CA LEU A 60 6.41 14.07 8.27
C LEU A 60 7.32 14.20 9.52
N ARG A 61 7.59 15.44 9.95
CA ARG A 61 8.40 15.77 11.13
C ARG A 61 7.75 16.86 11.99
N GLY A 62 8.27 17.04 13.20
CA GLY A 62 7.79 18.05 14.14
C GLY A 62 6.30 17.88 14.43
N LYS A 63 5.51 18.92 14.15
CA LYS A 63 4.04 18.90 14.32
C LYS A 63 3.31 17.90 13.40
N ASN A 64 3.94 17.49 12.29
CA ASN A 64 3.37 16.55 11.32
C ASN A 64 3.98 15.14 11.46
N ARG A 65 4.66 14.85 12.58
CA ARG A 65 5.33 13.57 12.80
C ARG A 65 4.27 12.46 12.91
N LEU A 66 4.54 11.33 12.24
CA LEU A 66 3.71 10.14 12.35
C LEU A 66 3.60 9.64 13.80
N SER A 67 2.40 9.15 14.14
CA SER A 67 2.15 8.45 15.39
C SER A 67 2.95 7.14 15.45
N ARG A 68 2.90 6.46 16.59
CA ARG A 68 3.52 5.12 16.70
C ARG A 68 2.78 4.11 15.82
N GLU A 69 1.46 4.16 15.81
CA GLU A 69 0.60 3.27 15.04
C GLU A 69 0.84 3.42 13.53
N ASP A 70 0.91 4.66 13.03
CA ASP A 70 1.18 4.90 11.60
C ASP A 70 2.56 4.41 11.16
N LYS A 71 3.57 4.47 12.06
CA LYS A 71 4.90 3.93 11.79
C LYS A 71 4.90 2.41 11.73
N GLU A 72 4.16 1.76 12.63
CA GLU A 72 4.00 0.30 12.62
C GLU A 72 3.23 -0.15 11.35
N TYR A 73 2.22 0.62 10.95
CA TYR A 73 1.50 0.43 9.69
C TYR A 73 2.42 0.58 8.48
N ALA A 74 3.17 1.69 8.38
CA ALA A 74 4.14 1.92 7.30
C ALA A 74 5.24 0.84 7.25
N ALA A 75 5.73 0.39 8.41
CA ALA A 75 6.69 -0.71 8.49
C ALA A 75 6.11 -2.01 7.90
N LYS A 76 4.83 -2.30 8.13
CA LYS A 76 4.13 -3.44 7.52
C LYS A 76 4.05 -3.31 5.99
N LEU A 77 3.79 -2.11 5.45
CA LEU A 77 3.80 -1.86 4.00
C LEU A 77 5.19 -2.10 3.40
N ILE A 78 6.24 -1.54 4.03
CA ILE A 78 7.63 -1.70 3.62
C ILE A 78 8.02 -3.19 3.64
N LEU A 79 7.64 -3.91 4.70
CA LEU A 79 7.93 -5.34 4.82
C LEU A 79 7.28 -6.15 3.71
N PHE A 80 6.04 -5.84 3.34
CA PHE A 80 5.37 -6.49 2.22
C PHE A 80 6.04 -6.20 0.87
N LEU A 81 6.37 -4.94 0.59
CA LEU A 81 7.07 -4.57 -0.64
C LEU A 81 8.44 -5.25 -0.75
N LYS A 82 9.17 -5.37 0.37
CA LYS A 82 10.44 -6.11 0.41
C LYS A 82 10.27 -7.63 0.38
N SER A 83 9.06 -8.14 0.60
CA SER A 83 8.75 -9.56 0.48
C SER A 83 8.53 -9.97 -0.98
N GLY A 84 8.79 -11.25 -1.28
CA GLY A 84 8.46 -11.84 -2.57
C GLY A 84 7.01 -12.33 -2.70
N PHE A 85 6.08 -11.92 -1.82
CA PHE A 85 4.69 -12.38 -1.90
C PHE A 85 3.92 -11.67 -3.02
N GLU A 86 3.11 -12.42 -3.75
CA GLU A 86 2.23 -11.83 -4.76
C GLU A 86 1.09 -11.04 -4.10
N TYR A 87 0.64 -9.96 -4.74
CA TYR A 87 -0.51 -9.20 -4.26
C TYR A 87 -1.81 -9.84 -4.76
N GLU A 88 -2.51 -10.51 -3.87
CA GLU A 88 -3.72 -11.29 -4.19
C GLU A 88 -5.03 -10.54 -3.95
N TRP A 89 -4.99 -9.42 -3.20
CA TRP A 89 -6.19 -8.66 -2.88
C TRP A 89 -6.81 -8.00 -4.14
N PRO A 90 -8.14 -7.79 -4.16
CA PRO A 90 -8.82 -7.19 -5.31
C PRO A 90 -8.40 -5.73 -5.49
N VAL A 91 -7.78 -5.39 -6.62
CA VAL A 91 -7.67 -3.98 -7.05
C VAL A 91 -8.98 -3.57 -7.69
N ARG A 92 -9.56 -2.45 -7.24
CA ARG A 92 -10.84 -1.97 -7.78
C ARG A 92 -10.64 -1.61 -9.26
N ASN A 93 -11.22 -2.41 -10.14
CA ASN A 93 -11.06 -2.24 -11.58
C ASN A 93 -11.87 -1.00 -12.03
N ARG A 94 -11.20 0.10 -12.41
CA ARG A 94 -11.87 1.38 -12.76
C ARG A 94 -12.93 1.23 -13.86
N LYS A 95 -12.77 0.27 -14.77
CA LYS A 95 -13.71 -0.03 -15.88
C LYS A 95 -15.09 -0.50 -15.39
N ARG A 96 -15.17 -1.25 -14.28
CA ARG A 96 -16.45 -1.76 -13.73
C ARG A 96 -17.29 -0.62 -13.11
N SER A 97 -16.63 0.45 -12.64
CA SER A 97 -17.30 1.63 -12.05
C SER A 97 -18.01 2.51 -13.08
N LEU A 98 -17.62 2.47 -14.36
CA LEU A 98 -18.25 3.29 -15.41
C LEU A 98 -19.57 2.67 -15.88
N LEU A 99 -19.65 1.34 -15.99
CA LEU A 99 -20.88 0.63 -16.38
C LEU A 99 -22.04 0.86 -15.39
N HIS A 100 -21.75 0.85 -14.08
CA HIS A 100 -22.74 1.16 -13.03
C HIS A 100 -23.30 2.59 -13.11
N ARG A 101 -22.55 3.55 -13.67
CA ARG A 101 -23.04 4.92 -13.87
C ARG A 101 -24.01 5.03 -15.05
N PHE A 102 -23.90 4.17 -16.05
CA PHE A 102 -24.83 4.16 -17.20
C PHE A 102 -26.12 3.38 -16.91
N THR A 103 -26.12 2.44 -15.96
CA THR A 103 -27.30 1.62 -15.60
C THR A 103 -28.16 2.20 -14.47
N PHE A 104 -27.92 3.45 -14.03
CA PHE A 104 -28.74 4.17 -13.03
C PHE A 104 -29.07 3.36 -11.76
N GLY A 105 -28.19 2.45 -11.33
CA GLY A 105 -28.36 1.72 -10.06
C GLY A 105 -29.57 0.77 -9.97
N LEU A 106 -30.27 0.48 -11.07
CA LEU A 106 -31.48 -0.36 -11.07
C LEU A 106 -31.19 -1.85 -10.86
N PHE A 107 -29.94 -2.28 -11.04
CA PHE A 107 -29.45 -3.62 -10.71
C PHE A 107 -28.32 -3.50 -9.68
N GLY A 108 -28.66 -2.96 -8.51
CA GLY A 108 -27.79 -2.95 -7.35
C GLY A 108 -27.78 -4.31 -6.68
N GLU A 109 -27.08 -5.29 -7.26
CA GLU A 109 -26.65 -6.43 -6.46
C GLU A 109 -25.75 -5.89 -5.35
N ILE A 110 -26.14 -6.14 -4.10
CA ILE A 110 -25.25 -5.96 -2.94
C ILE A 110 -24.23 -7.10 -3.05
N GLU A 111 -23.31 -6.99 -4.02
CA GLU A 111 -22.13 -7.86 -4.06
C GLU A 111 -21.37 -7.60 -2.75
N PRO A 112 -21.10 -8.63 -1.93
CA PRO A 112 -20.29 -8.46 -0.73
C PRO A 112 -18.95 -7.82 -1.11
N ASP A 113 -18.49 -6.87 -0.28
CA ASP A 113 -17.20 -6.20 -0.44
C ASP A 113 -16.13 -7.26 -0.81
N PRO A 114 -15.53 -7.22 -2.00
CA PRO A 114 -14.54 -8.23 -2.41
C PRO A 114 -13.39 -8.36 -1.40
N TRP A 115 -13.13 -7.31 -0.62
CA TRP A 115 -12.13 -7.30 0.44
C TRP A 115 -12.58 -8.03 1.72
N SER A 116 -13.87 -8.29 1.93
CA SER A 116 -14.34 -9.08 3.08
C SER A 116 -14.16 -10.59 2.89
N LEU A 117 -13.88 -11.05 1.68
CA LEU A 117 -13.86 -12.47 1.32
C LEU A 117 -12.47 -13.06 1.03
N VAL A 118 -11.43 -12.22 0.94
CA VAL A 118 -10.14 -12.64 0.36
C VAL A 118 -9.07 -12.95 1.42
N GLY A 119 -9.11 -12.34 2.60
CA GLY A 119 -8.08 -12.57 3.60
C GLY A 119 -8.28 -11.85 4.94
N ASP A 120 -7.24 -11.89 5.77
CA ASP A 120 -7.25 -11.21 7.07
C ASP A 120 -6.95 -9.72 6.89
N LYS A 121 -7.97 -8.87 7.08
CA LYS A 121 -7.86 -7.42 6.95
C LYS A 121 -6.80 -6.81 7.87
N THR A 122 -6.52 -7.44 9.02
CA THR A 122 -5.50 -6.97 9.96
C THR A 122 -4.08 -7.21 9.42
N ALA A 123 -3.91 -8.24 8.59
CA ALA A 123 -2.65 -8.61 7.97
C ALA A 123 -2.33 -7.83 6.68
N TRP A 124 -3.31 -7.12 6.10
CA TRP A 124 -3.12 -6.37 4.85
C TRP A 124 -1.84 -5.51 4.90
N PRO A 125 -1.01 -5.48 3.84
CA PRO A 125 -1.23 -6.01 2.48
C PRO A 125 -0.93 -7.50 2.28
N PHE A 126 -0.52 -8.23 3.31
CA PHE A 126 -0.41 -9.68 3.26
C PHE A 126 -1.80 -10.32 3.16
N LEU A 127 -1.89 -11.52 2.57
CA LEU A 127 -3.15 -12.25 2.48
C LEU A 127 -3.64 -12.69 3.87
N ASN A 128 -2.71 -13.08 4.74
CA ASN A 128 -3.00 -13.60 6.07
C ASN A 128 -1.83 -13.38 7.04
N ILE A 129 -2.07 -13.62 8.33
CA ILE A 129 -1.07 -13.49 9.39
C ILE A 129 0.12 -14.43 9.18
N SER A 130 -0.07 -15.61 8.58
CA SER A 130 1.04 -16.54 8.33
C SER A 130 2.09 -15.95 7.39
N GLN A 131 1.66 -15.31 6.29
CA GLN A 131 2.57 -14.60 5.38
C GLN A 131 3.29 -13.45 6.07
N LEU A 132 2.58 -12.66 6.88
CA LEU A 132 3.17 -11.57 7.66
C LEU A 132 4.26 -12.09 8.62
N GLU A 133 3.96 -13.15 9.37
CA GLU A 133 4.93 -13.74 10.31
C GLU A 133 6.11 -14.41 9.58
N GLN A 134 5.88 -15.01 8.42
CA GLN A 134 6.94 -15.52 7.56
C GLN A 134 7.86 -14.39 7.07
N ALA A 135 7.30 -13.28 6.59
CA ALA A 135 8.07 -12.11 6.18
C ALA A 135 8.90 -11.54 7.33
N LYS A 136 8.32 -11.42 8.54
CA LYS A 136 9.04 -10.98 9.73
C LYS A 136 10.21 -11.89 10.07
N ARG A 137 10.06 -13.22 9.96
CA ARG A 137 11.16 -14.16 10.23
C ARG A 137 12.29 -14.03 9.22
N GLN A 138 11.95 -13.90 7.94
CA GLN A 138 12.94 -13.89 6.86
C GLN A 138 13.68 -12.55 6.76
N TYR A 139 12.95 -11.44 6.81
CA TYR A 139 13.47 -10.10 6.57
C TYR A 139 13.52 -9.24 7.84
N GLY A 140 13.07 -9.70 9.00
CA GLY A 140 12.96 -8.85 10.19
C GLY A 140 11.83 -7.83 10.07
N TYR A 141 11.50 -7.15 11.17
CA TYR A 141 10.31 -6.27 11.24
C TYR A 141 10.35 -5.05 10.28
N LEU A 142 11.54 -4.61 9.87
CA LEU A 142 11.72 -3.47 8.95
C LEU A 142 12.17 -3.86 7.53
N GLY A 143 12.34 -5.16 7.28
CA GLY A 143 12.96 -5.68 6.07
C GLY A 143 14.49 -5.49 6.07
N LYS A 144 15.25 -6.59 6.03
CA LYS A 144 16.70 -6.60 5.89
C LYS A 144 17.03 -5.97 4.53
N ASN A 145 18.00 -5.07 4.52
CA ASN A 145 18.62 -4.62 3.29
C ASN A 145 19.49 -5.79 2.80
N THR A 146 18.90 -6.67 1.99
CA THR A 146 19.62 -7.77 1.36
C THR A 146 19.76 -7.43 -0.11
#